data_AF-A0A7S2MFH9-F1
#
_entry.id   AF-A0A7S2MFH9-F1
#
_cell.length_a   1.000
_cell.length_b   1.000
_cell.length_c   1.000
_cell.angle_alpha   90.00
_cell.angle_beta   90.00
_cell.angle_gamma   90.00
#
_symmetry.space_group_name_H-M   'P 1'
#
loop_
_entity.id
_entity.type
_entity.pdbx_description
1 polymer ?
#
loop_
_entity_poly.entity_id
_entity_poly.type
_entity_poly.pdbx_seq_one_letter_code
_entity_poly.pdbx_strand_id
1 'polypeptide(L)'
;RGAQINAKNQHGLTPLMVAAPGLASEKGTRADADKIALVSTLIALGADKNVVDNDGVSALGHYFLAIRSANDWKTTFDPWVRVLGKESIPKKKIVDPVLQTILSPARGPTLADLTCA
;
A
#
# COMPACT_ATOMS: atom_id res chain seq x y z
N ARG A 1 -8.34 -28.28 -0.97
CA ARG A 1 -7.55 -27.05 -0.68
C ARG A 1 -8.52 -25.88 -0.74
N GLY A 2 -8.77 -25.17 0.37
CA GLY A 2 -9.81 -24.13 0.50
C GLY A 2 -9.29 -22.93 1.27
N ALA A 3 -8.29 -22.24 0.70
CA ALA A 3 -7.74 -21.03 1.29
C ALA A 3 -8.83 -19.94 1.28
N GLN A 4 -9.13 -19.38 2.45
CA GLN A 4 -10.09 -18.31 2.58
C GLN A 4 -9.42 -16.98 2.20
N ILE A 5 -9.78 -16.43 1.04
CA ILE A 5 -9.17 -15.22 0.47
C ILE A 5 -9.42 -13.97 1.34
N ASN A 6 -10.53 -13.96 2.08
CA ASN A 6 -10.90 -12.86 2.98
C ASN A 6 -10.66 -13.20 4.46
N ALA A 7 -9.90 -14.26 4.77
CA ALA A 7 -9.58 -14.58 6.15
C ALA A 7 -8.79 -13.44 6.79
N LYS A 8 -9.16 -13.08 8.02
CA LYS A 8 -8.47 -12.07 8.81
C LYS A 8 -7.48 -12.74 9.76
N ASN A 9 -6.30 -12.15 9.90
CA ASN A 9 -5.38 -12.51 10.98
C ASN A 9 -5.77 -11.82 12.31
N GLN A 10 -4.95 -11.98 13.35
CA GLN A 10 -5.17 -11.38 14.68
C GLN A 10 -5.28 -9.84 14.67
N HIS A 11 -4.72 -9.17 13.65
CA HIS A 11 -4.78 -7.72 13.47
C HIS A 11 -5.96 -7.28 12.60
N GLY A 12 -6.83 -8.22 12.17
CA GLY A 12 -7.92 -7.93 11.25
C GLY A 12 -7.49 -7.87 9.78
N LEU A 13 -6.21 -8.14 9.47
CA LEU A 13 -5.66 -7.98 8.13
C LEU A 13 -6.06 -9.15 7.24
N THR A 14 -6.51 -8.83 6.03
CA THR A 14 -6.74 -9.79 4.94
C THR A 14 -5.44 -10.01 4.14
N PRO A 15 -5.34 -11.11 3.37
CA PRO A 15 -4.24 -11.32 2.43
C PRO A 15 -3.99 -10.13 1.49
N LEU A 16 -5.06 -9.46 1.05
CA LEU A 16 -4.97 -8.28 0.20
C LEU A 16 -4.32 -7.08 0.91
N MET A 17 -4.65 -6.84 2.19
CA MET A 17 -4.04 -5.79 3.00
C MET A 17 -2.55 -6.03 3.23
N VAL A 18 -2.14 -7.28 3.43
CA VAL A 18 -0.73 -7.63 3.63
C VAL A 18 0.08 -7.46 2.33
N ALA A 19 -0.53 -7.72 1.17
CA ALA A 19 0.13 -7.58 -0.12
C ALA A 19 0.27 -6.12 -0.60
N ALA A 20 -0.67 -5.25 -0.22
CA ALA A 20 -0.75 -3.86 -0.69
C ALA A 20 0.48 -2.99 -0.40
N PRO A 21 1.11 -3.01 0.81
CA PRO A 21 2.33 -2.26 1.11
C PRO A 21 3.50 -2.59 0.17
N GLY A 22 3.58 -3.84 -0.31
CA GLY A 22 4.65 -4.28 -1.20
C GLY A 22 4.69 -3.51 -2.53
N LEU A 23 3.55 -2.99 -2.98
CA LEU A 23 3.43 -2.19 -4.20
C LEU A 23 4.09 -0.80 -4.07
N ALA A 24 4.38 -0.36 -2.84
CA ALA A 24 5.07 0.89 -2.59
C ALA A 24 6.60 0.80 -2.73
N SER A 25 7.17 -0.34 -3.17
CA SER A 25 8.61 -0.49 -3.48
C SER A 25 9.02 0.15 -4.81
N GLU A 26 10.27 0.60 -4.93
CA GLU A 26 10.80 1.30 -6.12
C GLU A 26 10.57 0.49 -7.40
N LYS A 27 9.90 1.09 -8.40
CA LYS A 27 9.60 0.42 -9.67
C LYS A 27 10.90 0.08 -10.39
N GLY A 28 11.04 -1.17 -10.81
CA GLY A 28 12.10 -1.60 -11.72
C GLY A 28 12.81 -2.89 -11.30
N THR A 29 12.40 -3.49 -10.18
CA THR A 29 12.93 -4.78 -9.73
C THR A 29 12.00 -5.92 -10.12
N ARG A 30 12.56 -7.13 -10.29
CA ARG A 30 11.76 -8.34 -10.57
C ARG A 30 10.72 -8.61 -9.48
N ALA A 31 11.03 -8.21 -8.23
CA ALA A 31 10.12 -8.30 -7.10
C ALA A 31 8.86 -7.43 -7.26
N ASP A 32 8.85 -6.41 -8.13
CA ASP A 32 7.67 -5.56 -8.32
C ASP A 32 6.62 -6.24 -9.22
N ALA A 33 7.06 -6.90 -10.28
CA ALA A 33 6.17 -7.63 -11.20
C ALA A 33 5.45 -8.76 -10.45
N ASP A 34 6.17 -9.47 -9.58
CA ASP A 34 5.60 -10.56 -8.77
C ASP A 34 4.57 -10.05 -7.76
N LYS A 35 4.80 -8.88 -7.16
CA LYS A 35 3.86 -8.26 -6.21
C LYS A 35 2.59 -7.72 -6.90
N ILE A 36 2.73 -7.11 -8.08
CA ILE A 36 1.59 -6.68 -8.87
C ILE A 36 0.77 -7.90 -9.29
N ALA A 37 1.44 -8.95 -9.78
CA ALA A 37 0.79 -10.21 -10.14
C ALA A 37 0.07 -10.83 -8.92
N LEU A 38 0.69 -10.83 -7.74
CA LEU A 38 0.06 -11.31 -6.51
C LEU A 38 -1.25 -10.55 -6.21
N VAL A 39 -1.22 -9.21 -6.23
CA VAL A 39 -2.43 -8.40 -5.96
C VAL A 39 -3.50 -8.62 -7.04
N SER A 40 -3.11 -8.69 -8.31
CA SER A 40 -4.03 -9.00 -9.41
C SER A 40 -4.66 -10.39 -9.24
N THR A 41 -3.89 -11.40 -8.84
CA THR A 41 -4.43 -12.75 -8.60
C THR A 41 -5.40 -12.79 -7.43
N LEU A 42 -5.10 -12.11 -6.31
CA LEU A 42 -6.01 -12.02 -5.17
C LEU A 42 -7.34 -11.39 -5.57
N ILE A 43 -7.31 -10.31 -6.35
CA ILE A 43 -8.52 -9.64 -6.84
C ILE A 43 -9.28 -10.53 -7.81
N ALA A 44 -8.60 -11.20 -8.75
CA ALA A 44 -9.21 -12.14 -9.68
C ALA A 44 -9.87 -13.33 -8.98
N LEU A 45 -9.34 -13.75 -7.83
CA LEU A 45 -9.91 -14.80 -6.99
C LEU A 45 -11.10 -14.30 -6.14
N GLY A 46 -11.42 -13.00 -6.15
CA GLY A 46 -12.56 -12.43 -5.44
C GLY A 46 -12.22 -11.85 -4.06
N ALA A 47 -10.98 -11.37 -3.86
CA ALA A 47 -10.62 -10.64 -2.65
C ALA A 47 -11.50 -9.38 -2.49
N ASP A 48 -12.12 -9.26 -1.33
CA ASP A 48 -12.98 -8.13 -1.03
C ASP A 48 -12.15 -6.93 -0.61
N LYS A 49 -12.12 -5.93 -1.48
CA LYS A 49 -11.43 -4.65 -1.28
C LYS A 49 -12.13 -3.71 -0.30
N ASN A 50 -13.37 -4.01 0.12
CA ASN A 50 -14.10 -3.20 1.08
C ASN A 50 -13.83 -3.61 2.54
N VAL A 51 -13.09 -4.69 2.76
CA VAL A 51 -12.75 -5.13 4.10
C VAL A 51 -11.78 -4.14 4.72
N VAL A 52 -11.94 -3.90 6.02
CA VAL A 52 -11.05 -3.11 6.85
C VAL A 52 -10.46 -3.97 7.96
N ASP A 53 -9.28 -3.60 8.42
CA ASP A 53 -8.63 -4.22 9.58
C ASP A 53 -9.23 -3.74 10.91
N ASN A 54 -8.58 -4.08 12.03
CA ASN A 54 -9.05 -3.69 13.36
C ASN A 54 -8.96 -2.17 13.61
N ASP A 55 -8.10 -1.46 12.88
CA ASP A 55 -7.93 -0.01 12.96
C ASP A 55 -8.85 0.73 11.97
N GLY A 56 -9.66 0.00 11.20
CA GLY A 56 -10.55 0.56 10.19
C GLY A 56 -9.85 0.88 8.86
N VAL A 57 -8.60 0.46 8.69
CA VAL A 57 -7.77 0.71 7.50
C VAL A 57 -8.05 -0.35 6.44
N SER A 58 -8.27 0.09 5.21
CA SER A 58 -8.49 -0.79 4.06
C SER A 58 -7.17 -1.19 3.40
N ALA A 59 -7.23 -2.10 2.41
CA ALA A 59 -6.05 -2.41 1.61
C ALA A 59 -5.45 -1.17 0.91
N LEU A 60 -6.29 -0.19 0.55
CA LEU A 60 -5.83 1.07 -0.03
C LEU A 60 -5.12 1.95 1.00
N GLY A 61 -5.60 2.01 2.24
CA GLY A 61 -4.94 2.76 3.31
C GLY A 61 -3.55 2.22 3.64
N HIS A 62 -3.39 0.90 3.70
CA HIS A 62 -2.09 0.24 3.86
C HIS A 62 -1.11 0.58 2.72
N TYR A 63 -1.61 0.68 1.49
CA TYR A 63 -0.81 1.13 0.34
C TYR A 63 -0.35 2.58 0.48
N PHE A 64 -1.25 3.50 0.88
CA PHE A 64 -0.90 4.90 1.12
C PHE A 64 0.09 5.08 2.27
N LEU A 65 -0.11 4.36 3.36
CA LEU A 65 0.81 4.34 4.51
C LEU A 65 2.22 3.91 4.10
N ALA A 66 2.33 2.88 3.26
CA ALA A 66 3.63 2.42 2.77
C ALA A 66 4.31 3.48 1.88
N ILE A 67 3.57 4.18 1.01
CA ILE A 67 4.11 5.28 0.21
C ILE A 67 4.55 6.45 1.10
N ARG A 68 3.73 6.83 2.08
CA ARG A 68 4.06 7.89 3.04
C ARG A 68 5.32 7.53 3.82
N SER A 69 5.36 6.35 4.44
CA SER A 69 6.50 5.88 5.23
C SER A 69 7.79 5.88 4.41
N ALA A 70 7.72 5.41 3.16
CA ALA A 70 8.87 5.45 2.25
C ALA A 70 9.32 6.89 1.93
N ASN A 71 8.39 7.83 1.78
CA ASN A 71 8.69 9.24 1.54
C ASN A 71 9.25 9.93 2.80
N ASP A 72 8.61 9.74 3.95
CA ASP A 72 9.01 10.32 5.24
C ASP A 72 10.42 9.87 5.63
N TRP A 73 10.74 8.59 5.38
CA TRP A 73 12.09 8.05 5.53
C TRP A 73 13.10 8.82 4.68
N LYS A 74 12.82 8.99 3.38
CA LYS A 74 13.70 9.71 2.46
C LYS A 74 13.84 11.20 2.80
N THR A 75 12.81 11.84 3.33
CA THR A 75 12.87 13.26 3.67
C THR A 75 13.47 13.55 5.05
N THR A 76 13.47 12.56 5.94
CA THR A 76 13.87 12.77 7.35
C THR A 76 15.21 12.11 7.68
N PHE A 77 15.48 10.93 7.13
CA PHE A 77 16.61 10.09 7.51
C PHE A 77 17.60 9.84 6.37
N ASP A 78 17.36 10.35 5.15
CA ASP A 78 18.35 10.28 4.08
C ASP A 78 19.59 11.12 4.44
N PRO A 79 20.80 10.54 4.45
CA PRO A 79 22.03 11.24 4.82
C PRO A 79 22.25 12.53 4.02
N TRP A 80 21.80 12.57 2.77
CA TRP A 80 21.96 13.71 1.88
C TRP A 80 21.01 14.87 2.21
N VAL A 81 19.91 14.64 2.95
CA VAL A 81 19.01 15.72 3.40
C VAL A 81 19.77 16.77 4.23
N ARG A 82 20.67 16.31 5.11
CA ARG A 82 21.49 17.19 5.95
C ARG A 82 22.58 17.92 5.18
N VAL A 83 23.03 17.35 4.07
CA VAL A 83 24.18 17.84 3.29
C VAL A 83 23.76 18.77 2.15
N LEU A 84 22.72 18.40 1.40
CA LEU A 84 22.26 19.11 0.20
C LEU A 84 21.00 19.95 0.43
N GLY A 85 20.33 19.77 1.57
CA GLY A 85 19.02 20.37 1.83
C GLY A 85 17.88 19.60 1.19
N LYS A 86 16.65 19.86 1.64
CA LYS A 86 15.45 19.08 1.27
C LYS A 86 15.10 19.15 -0.23
N GLU A 87 15.60 20.17 -0.92
CA GLU A 87 15.27 20.46 -2.32
C GLU A 87 16.01 19.56 -3.32
N SER A 88 17.12 18.94 -2.90
CA SER A 88 17.93 18.06 -3.76
C SER A 88 17.55 16.58 -3.67
N ILE A 89 16.58 16.23 -2.82
CA ILE A 89 16.17 14.85 -2.58
C ILE A 89 15.38 14.35 -3.80
N PRO A 90 15.57 13.10 -4.27
CA PRO A 90 14.79 12.52 -5.35
C PRO A 90 13.28 12.66 -5.09
N LYS A 91 12.54 12.99 -6.16
CA LYS A 91 11.11 13.35 -6.13
C LYS A 91 10.29 12.38 -5.27
N LYS A 92 9.38 12.95 -4.47
CA LYS A 92 8.37 12.23 -3.68
C LYS A 92 7.72 11.15 -4.53
N LYS A 93 7.64 9.94 -3.97
CA LYS A 93 6.94 8.85 -4.62
C LYS A 93 5.46 9.17 -4.71
N ILE A 94 4.93 9.14 -5.92
CA ILE A 94 3.53 9.40 -6.24
C ILE A 94 2.78 8.07 -6.23
N VAL A 95 1.55 8.11 -5.73
CA VAL A 95 0.59 7.01 -5.80
C VAL A 95 0.35 6.65 -7.26
N ASP A 96 0.41 5.36 -7.59
CA ASP A 96 0.05 4.92 -8.94
C ASP A 96 -1.48 5.00 -9.11
N PRO A 97 -1.99 5.81 -10.06
CA PRO A 97 -3.43 5.99 -10.24
C PRO A 97 -4.13 4.68 -10.61
N VAL A 98 -3.46 3.77 -11.33
CA VAL A 98 -4.04 2.48 -11.72
C VAL A 98 -4.22 1.59 -10.51
N LEU A 99 -3.19 1.49 -9.65
CA LEU A 99 -3.27 0.70 -8.42
C LEU A 99 -4.26 1.30 -7.43
N GLN A 100 -4.34 2.62 -7.36
CA GLN A 100 -5.36 3.31 -6.59
C GLN A 100 -6.76 2.91 -7.04
N THR A 101 -7.06 2.96 -8.35
CA THR A 101 -8.37 2.55 -8.87
C THR A 101 -8.68 1.08 -8.59
N ILE A 102 -7.69 0.20 -8.71
CA ILE A 102 -7.85 -1.23 -8.46
C ILE A 102 -8.19 -1.51 -6.99
N LEU A 103 -7.47 -0.88 -6.06
CA LEU A 103 -7.62 -1.09 -4.61
C LEU A 103 -8.73 -0.25 -3.97
N SER A 104 -9.29 0.74 -4.69
CA SER A 104 -10.34 1.61 -4.17
C SER A 104 -11.60 0.83 -3.78
N PRO A 105 -12.04 0.94 -2.50
CA PRO A 105 -13.32 0.39 -2.06
C PRO A 105 -14.48 1.00 -2.85
N ALA A 106 -15.59 0.28 -2.94
CA ALA A 106 -16.79 0.74 -3.65
C ALA A 106 -17.41 2.02 -3.05
N ARG A 107 -17.09 2.33 -1.78
CA ARG A 107 -17.57 3.53 -1.06
C ARG A 107 -16.51 4.63 -0.96
N GLY A 108 -15.38 4.49 -1.65
CA GLY A 108 -14.22 5.39 -1.50
C GLY A 108 -13.31 5.01 -0.32
N PRO A 109 -12.18 5.74 -0.14
CA PRO A 109 -11.26 5.53 0.99
C PRO A 109 -11.98 5.75 2.32
N THR A 110 -11.67 4.93 3.33
CA THR A 110 -12.27 5.07 4.65
C THR A 110 -11.71 6.30 5.37
N LEU A 111 -12.40 6.75 6.42
CA LEU A 111 -11.88 7.85 7.25
C LEU A 111 -10.50 7.50 7.82
N ALA A 112 -10.29 6.25 8.23
CA ALA A 112 -9.01 5.74 8.71
C ALA A 112 -7.91 5.78 7.62
N ASP A 113 -8.25 5.48 6.37
CA ASP A 113 -7.31 5.57 5.23
C ASP A 113 -6.79 7.01 5.03
N LEU A 114 -7.60 8.02 5.41
CA LEU A 114 -7.27 9.44 5.30
C LEU A 114 -6.64 10.01 6.58
N THR A 115 -7.00 9.50 7.77
CA THR A 115 -6.52 10.04 9.07
C THR A 115 -5.25 9.40 9.58
N CYS A 116 -4.92 8.18 9.11
CA CYS A 116 -3.56 7.65 9.23
C CYS A 116 -2.56 8.38 8.28
N ALA A 117 -3.10 9.37 7.55
CA ALA A 117 -2.54 10.47 6.76
C ALA A 117 -1.60 11.46 7.44
#